data_AF-A0A0D2DXT6-F1
#
_entry.id   AF-A0A0D2DXT6-F1
#
_cell.length_a   1.000
_cell.length_b   1.000
_cell.length_c   1.000
_cell.angle_alpha   90.00
_cell.angle_beta   90.00
_cell.angle_gamma   90.00
#
_symmetry.space_group_name_H-M   'P 1'
#
loop_
_entity.id
_entity.type
_entity.pdbx_description
1 polymer ?
#
loop_
_entity_poly.entity_id
_entity_poly.type
_entity_poly.pdbx_seq_one_letter_code
_entity_poly.pdbx_strand_id
1 'polypeptide(L)'
;MSAPSLAPYILKRPWLKRWMTPLANWYVNTAGYRSLGLRHDDLIPEENDTVQLALKRLPPKEAYDRVFRLRRAFQCSLSHHLLPPAEHTKPEDDIPYLSPIIEEIEREMKERADLETMTVEPRK
;
A
#
# COMPACT_ATOMS: atom_id res chain seq x y z
N MET A 1 8.38 -6.95 -2.83
CA MET A 1 8.65 -7.10 -1.39
C MET A 1 7.96 -6.00 -0.62
N SER A 2 6.85 -6.34 0.03
CA SER A 2 6.16 -5.54 1.01
C SER A 2 7.16 -5.15 2.09
N ALA A 3 7.11 -3.88 2.51
CA ALA A 3 8.02 -3.40 3.53
C ALA A 3 7.73 -4.13 4.86
N PRO A 4 8.76 -4.52 5.63
CA PRO A 4 8.54 -5.13 6.93
C PRO A 4 7.75 -4.17 7.83
N SER A 5 6.62 -4.65 8.37
CA SER A 5 5.70 -3.83 9.14
C SER A 5 5.66 -4.23 10.61
N LEU A 6 5.75 -3.23 11.49
CA LEU A 6 5.52 -3.38 12.93
C LEU A 6 4.02 -3.37 13.29
N ALA A 7 3.14 -3.04 12.34
CA ALA A 7 1.71 -2.89 12.59
C ALA A 7 1.07 -4.13 13.23
N PRO A 8 1.34 -5.38 12.78
CA PRO A 8 0.76 -6.57 13.42
C PRO A 8 1.15 -6.73 14.89
N TYR A 9 2.36 -6.32 15.27
CA TYR A 9 2.83 -6.38 16.66
C TYR A 9 2.22 -5.28 17.53
N ILE A 10 2.06 -4.08 16.97
CA ILE A 10 1.44 -2.94 17.65
C ILE A 10 -0.05 -3.19 17.89
N LEU A 11 -0.76 -3.68 16.87
CA LEU A 11 -2.20 -3.90 16.92
C LEU A 11 -2.61 -4.99 17.92
N LYS A 12 -1.75 -5.97 18.18
CA LYS A 12 -1.98 -7.03 19.19
C LYS A 12 -2.01 -6.52 20.64
N ARG A 13 -1.50 -5.31 20.91
CA ARG A 13 -1.38 -4.74 22.26
C ARG A 13 -2.23 -3.48 22.37
N PRO A 14 -3.42 -3.50 23.01
CA PRO A 14 -4.36 -2.37 23.03
C PRO A 14 -3.77 -1.06 23.55
N TRP A 15 -2.95 -1.13 24.61
CA TRP A 15 -2.27 0.04 25.15
C TRP A 15 -1.29 0.64 24.13
N LEU A 16 -0.50 -0.22 23.48
CA LEU A 16 0.50 0.20 22.49
C LEU A 16 -0.20 0.80 21.27
N LYS A 17 -1.29 0.18 20.79
CA LYS A 17 -2.14 0.76 19.75
C LYS A 17 -2.61 2.17 20.14
N ARG A 18 -3.19 2.35 21.33
CA ARG A 18 -3.70 3.65 21.81
C ARG A 18 -2.63 4.75 21.80
N TRP A 19 -1.41 4.39 22.19
CA TRP A 19 -0.27 5.31 22.18
C TRP A 19 0.25 5.61 20.77
N MET A 20 0.20 4.64 19.85
CA MET A 20 0.79 4.75 18.51
C MET A 20 -0.16 5.37 17.49
N THR A 21 -1.48 5.23 17.65
CA THR A 21 -2.46 5.84 16.75
C THR A 21 -2.29 7.36 16.58
N PRO A 22 -2.17 8.20 17.63
CA PRO A 22 -1.98 9.64 17.43
C PRO A 22 -0.65 9.96 16.73
N LEU A 23 0.42 9.21 17.03
CA LEU A 23 1.72 9.35 16.37
C LEU A 23 1.65 8.98 14.88
N ALA A 24 0.96 7.88 14.56
CA ALA A 24 0.74 7.45 13.18
C ALA A 24 -0.10 8.46 12.39
N ASN A 25 -1.17 8.99 12.99
CA ASN A 25 -2.01 10.02 12.38
C ASN A 25 -1.23 11.32 12.14
N TRP A 26 -0.41 11.74 13.11
CA TRP A 26 0.49 12.88 12.94
C TRP A 26 1.44 12.66 11.76
N TYR A 27 2.13 11.50 11.72
CA TYR A 27 3.07 11.17 10.65
C TYR A 27 2.41 11.21 9.27
N VAL A 28 1.25 10.56 9.13
CA VAL A 28 0.50 10.53 7.86
C VAL A 28 0.08 11.93 7.43
N ASN A 29 -0.40 12.77 8.34
CA ASN A 29 -0.77 14.14 8.01
C ASN A 29 0.45 14.97 7.58
N THR A 30 1.60 14.78 8.24
CA THR A 30 2.85 15.47 7.87
C THR A 30 3.46 14.99 6.56
N ALA A 31 3.21 13.72 6.17
CA ALA A 31 3.68 13.18 4.90
C ALA A 31 3.03 13.87 3.68
N GLY A 32 1.90 14.55 3.87
CA GLY A 32 1.34 15.50 2.91
C GLY A 32 0.71 14.91 1.65
N TYR A 33 0.89 13.62 1.36
CA TYR A 33 0.36 12.98 0.14
C TYR A 33 -1.17 13.11 0.00
N ARG A 34 -1.91 13.13 1.11
CA ARG A 34 -3.37 13.35 1.11
C ARG A 34 -3.76 14.72 0.54
N SER A 35 -2.92 15.74 0.73
CA SER A 35 -3.14 17.09 0.16
C SER A 35 -2.92 17.15 -1.36
N LEU A 36 -2.31 16.12 -1.93
CA LEU A 36 -2.17 15.90 -3.38
C LEU A 36 -3.27 14.98 -3.94
N GLY A 37 -4.20 14.52 -3.09
CA GLY A 37 -5.27 13.60 -3.49
C GLY A 37 -4.80 12.16 -3.69
N LEU A 38 -3.62 11.79 -3.16
CA LEU A 38 -3.08 10.43 -3.19
C LEU A 38 -3.57 9.60 -2.00
N ARG A 39 -3.48 8.29 -2.14
CA ARG A 39 -3.55 7.30 -1.05
C ARG A 39 -2.14 6.78 -0.73
N HIS A 40 -1.96 6.17 0.44
CA HIS A 40 -0.65 5.63 0.85
C HIS A 40 -0.06 4.66 -0.18
N ASP A 41 -0.89 3.74 -0.70
CA ASP A 41 -0.47 2.74 -1.68
C ASP A 41 -0.04 3.33 -3.04
N ASP A 42 -0.41 4.59 -3.34
CA ASP A 42 0.07 5.29 -4.55
C ASP A 42 1.56 5.67 -4.42
N LEU A 43 2.14 5.63 -3.21
CA LEU A 43 3.54 5.94 -2.94
C LEU A 43 4.45 4.70 -3.01
N ILE A 44 3.89 3.51 -3.20
CA ILE A 44 4.66 2.27 -3.31
C ILE A 44 5.46 2.31 -4.63
N PRO A 45 6.80 2.09 -4.59
CA PRO A 45 7.63 2.08 -5.78
C PRO A 45 7.15 1.05 -6.82
N GLU A 46 6.94 1.50 -8.05
CA GLU A 46 6.41 0.65 -9.13
C GLU A 46 7.48 -0.21 -9.77
N GLU A 47 8.77 0.08 -9.59
CA GLU A 47 9.90 -0.63 -10.22
C GLU A 47 10.12 -2.05 -9.67
N ASN A 48 9.26 -2.53 -8.78
CA ASN A 48 9.30 -3.87 -8.23
C ASN A 48 8.40 -4.82 -9.04
N ASP A 49 8.92 -5.97 -9.49
CA ASP A 49 8.15 -6.96 -10.27
C ASP A 49 6.87 -7.44 -9.58
N THR A 50 6.90 -7.61 -8.26
CA THR A 50 5.71 -7.96 -7.46
C THR A 50 4.65 -6.86 -7.54
N VAL A 51 5.07 -5.59 -7.48
CA VAL A 51 4.17 -4.43 -7.57
C VAL A 51 3.61 -4.32 -8.98
N GLN A 52 4.44 -4.49 -10.02
CA GLN A 52 3.99 -4.54 -11.41
C GLN A 52 2.95 -5.64 -11.65
N LEU A 53 3.15 -6.83 -11.06
CA LEU A 53 2.16 -7.91 -11.13
C LEU A 53 0.89 -7.55 -10.35
N ALA A 54 1.01 -6.92 -9.18
CA ALA A 54 -0.14 -6.45 -8.41
C ALA A 54 -0.97 -5.41 -9.18
N LEU A 55 -0.32 -4.47 -9.87
CA LEU A 55 -0.97 -3.49 -10.73
C LEU A 55 -1.74 -4.13 -11.88
N LYS A 56 -1.21 -5.22 -12.47
CA LYS A 56 -1.90 -5.99 -13.50
C LYS A 56 -3.12 -6.76 -12.97
N ARG A 57 -3.14 -7.09 -11.68
CA ARG A 57 -4.25 -7.79 -11.00
C ARG A 57 -5.31 -6.84 -10.44
N LEU A 58 -5.10 -5.52 -10.49
CA LEU A 58 -6.07 -4.56 -9.99
C LEU A 58 -7.40 -4.65 -10.75
N PRO A 59 -8.54 -4.52 -10.05
CA PRO A 59 -9.83 -4.32 -10.70
C PRO A 59 -9.78 -3.09 -11.63
N PRO A 60 -10.45 -3.13 -12.80
CA PRO A 60 -10.37 -2.04 -13.78
C PRO A 60 -10.74 -0.65 -13.22
N LYS A 61 -11.70 -0.61 -12.28
CA LYS A 61 -12.11 0.62 -11.61
C LYS A 61 -10.98 1.21 -10.75
N GLU A 62 -10.36 0.40 -9.89
CA GLU A 62 -9.26 0.85 -9.02
C GLU A 62 -8.03 1.27 -9.85
N ALA A 63 -7.75 0.57 -10.94
CA ALA A 63 -6.68 0.95 -11.87
C ALA A 63 -6.93 2.34 -12.48
N TYR A 64 -8.16 2.62 -12.92
CA TYR A 64 -8.55 3.94 -13.43
C TYR A 64 -8.46 5.03 -12.34
N ASP A 65 -9.03 4.77 -11.17
CA ASP A 65 -9.04 5.72 -10.05
C ASP A 65 -7.60 6.04 -9.58
N ARG A 66 -6.70 5.06 -9.58
CA ARG A 66 -5.27 5.23 -9.32
C ARG A 66 -4.62 6.18 -10.32
N VAL A 67 -4.82 5.94 -11.62
CA VAL A 67 -4.25 6.80 -12.68
C VAL A 67 -4.75 8.23 -12.53
N PHE A 68 -6.02 8.42 -12.18
CA PHE A 68 -6.58 9.76 -11.93
C PHE A 68 -5.88 10.46 -10.75
N ARG A 69 -5.67 9.78 -9.62
CA ARG A 69 -4.95 10.34 -8.46
C ARG A 69 -3.51 10.72 -8.83
N LEU A 70 -2.78 9.82 -9.50
CA LEU A 70 -1.40 10.04 -9.91
C LEU A 70 -1.25 11.23 -10.88
N ARG A 71 -2.13 11.35 -11.89
CA ARG A 71 -2.13 12.49 -12.81
C ARG A 71 -2.42 13.81 -12.11
N ARG A 72 -3.37 13.81 -11.17
CA ARG A 72 -3.70 14.99 -10.39
C ARG A 72 -2.52 15.44 -9.51
N ALA A 73 -1.89 14.50 -8.81
CA ALA A 73 -0.71 14.78 -8.00
C ALA A 73 0.48 15.27 -8.86
N PHE A 74 0.66 14.71 -10.05
CA PHE A 74 1.66 15.19 -11.00
C PHE A 74 1.39 16.65 -11.43
N GLN A 75 0.13 17.00 -11.73
CA GLN A 75 -0.25 18.39 -12.05
C GLN A 75 0.01 19.34 -10.87
N CYS A 76 -0.31 18.92 -9.63
CA CYS A 76 0.01 19.67 -8.42
C CYS A 76 1.52 19.91 -8.27
N SER A 77 2.33 18.88 -8.56
CA SER A 77 3.79 18.99 -8.54
C SER A 77 4.31 19.98 -9.58
N LEU A 78 3.82 19.92 -10.82
CA LEU A 78 4.23 20.84 -11.89
C LEU A 78 3.85 22.30 -11.61
N SER A 79 2.67 22.51 -11.01
CA SER A 79 2.16 23.85 -10.71
C SER A 79 2.63 24.40 -9.37
N HIS A 80 3.35 23.61 -8.57
CA HIS A 80 3.74 23.95 -7.20
C HIS A 80 2.55 24.38 -6.32
N HIS A 81 1.39 23.76 -6.54
CA HIS A 81 0.16 24.03 -5.80
C HIS A 81 -0.44 22.75 -5.24
N LEU A 82 -0.93 22.84 -4.00
CA LEU A 82 -1.71 21.78 -3.38
C LEU A 82 -3.17 21.87 -3.82
N LEU A 83 -3.90 20.77 -3.67
CA LEU A 83 -5.35 20.80 -3.89
C LEU A 83 -6.03 21.68 -2.84
N PRO A 84 -7.23 22.23 -3.14
CA PRO A 84 -8.08 22.81 -2.12
C PRO A 84 -8.39 21.78 -1.02
N PRO A 85 -8.54 22.19 0.27
CA PRO A 85 -8.78 21.25 1.38
C PRO A 85 -9.99 20.31 1.19
N ALA A 86 -11.01 20.73 0.44
CA ALA A 86 -12.19 19.92 0.15
C ALA A 86 -11.90 18.72 -0.78
N GLU A 87 -10.79 18.77 -1.54
CA GLU A 87 -10.37 17.72 -2.48
C GLU A 87 -9.25 16.83 -1.92
N HIS A 88 -8.82 17.07 -0.68
CA HIS A 88 -7.81 16.24 -0.02
C HIS A 88 -8.39 14.86 0.24
N THR A 89 -7.54 13.83 0.11
CA THR A 89 -7.92 12.47 0.50
C THR A 89 -8.23 12.46 1.99
N LYS A 90 -9.45 12.05 2.35
CA LYS A 90 -9.85 11.96 3.75
C LYS A 90 -9.22 10.73 4.40
N PRO A 91 -8.99 10.74 5.72
CA PRO A 91 -8.45 9.58 6.43
C PRO A 91 -9.23 8.28 6.21
N GLU A 92 -10.55 8.38 6.10
CA GLU A 92 -11.46 7.25 5.82
C GLU A 92 -11.38 6.72 4.39
N ASP A 93 -10.97 7.55 3.43
CA ASP A 93 -10.85 7.18 2.01
C ASP A 93 -9.46 6.63 1.67
N ASP A 94 -8.49 6.80 2.58
CA ASP A 94 -7.11 6.34 2.43
C ASP A 94 -6.97 4.86 2.82
N ILE A 95 -7.59 4.01 2.00
CA ILE A 95 -7.67 2.57 2.18
C ILE A 95 -6.61 1.88 1.31
N PRO A 96 -5.87 0.89 1.85
CA PRO A 96 -4.97 0.06 1.04
C PRO A 96 -5.75 -0.71 -0.03
N TYR A 97 -5.33 -0.57 -1.28
CA TYR A 97 -5.96 -1.21 -2.45
C TYR A 97 -4.96 -2.06 -3.25
N LEU A 98 -3.66 -1.80 -3.10
CA LEU A 98 -2.56 -2.48 -3.77
C LEU A 98 -1.81 -3.40 -2.81
N SER A 99 -1.61 -2.95 -1.56
CA SER A 99 -0.92 -3.72 -0.52
C SER A 99 -1.50 -5.13 -0.31
N PRO A 100 -2.84 -5.35 -0.26
CA PRO A 100 -3.39 -6.70 -0.12
C PRO A 100 -3.03 -7.65 -1.26
N ILE A 101 -2.93 -7.12 -2.49
CA ILE A 101 -2.58 -7.90 -3.69
C ILE A 101 -1.08 -8.22 -3.69
N ILE A 102 -0.24 -7.27 -3.27
CA ILE A 102 1.21 -7.50 -3.09
C ILE A 102 1.44 -8.62 -2.07
N GLU A 103 0.75 -8.59 -0.93
CA GLU A 103 0.85 -9.64 0.09
C GLU A 103 0.39 -11.00 -0.43
N GLU A 104 -0.65 -11.05 -1.26
CA GLU A 104 -1.12 -12.29 -1.89
C GLU A 104 -0.07 -12.88 -2.83
N ILE A 105 0.51 -12.06 -3.71
CA ILE A 105 1.56 -12.50 -4.64
C ILE A 105 2.79 -12.99 -3.86
N GLU A 106 3.16 -12.32 -2.76
CA GLU A 106 4.30 -12.75 -1.95
C GLU A 106 4.05 -14.08 -1.23
N ARG A 107 2.81 -14.31 -0.79
CA ARG A 107 2.40 -15.63 -0.27
C ARG A 107 2.49 -16.70 -1.36
N GLU A 108 1.99 -16.43 -2.57
CA GLU A 108 2.09 -17.36 -3.71
C GLU A 108 3.55 -17.68 -4.07
N MET A 109 4.42 -16.67 -4.09
CA MET A 109 5.85 -16.84 -4.39
C MET A 109 6.54 -17.68 -3.31
N LYS A 110 6.21 -17.43 -2.03
CA LYS A 110 6.73 -18.21 -0.92
C LYS A 110 6.25 -19.66 -0.99
N GLU A 111 4.95 -19.88 -1.21
CA GLU A 111 4.39 -21.22 -1.35
C GLU A 111 5.05 -21.99 -2.50
N ARG A 112 5.25 -21.34 -3.65
CA ARG A 112 5.98 -21.96 -4.77
C ARG A 112 7.40 -22.37 -4.38
N ALA A 113 8.15 -21.49 -3.72
CA ALA A 113 9.52 -21.80 -3.30
C ALA A 113 9.57 -22.94 -2.25
N ASP A 114 8.63 -22.95 -1.31
CA ASP A 114 8.51 -24.00 -0.29
C ASP A 114 8.19 -25.37 -0.94
N LEU A 115 7.31 -25.38 -1.95
CA LEU A 115 6.95 -26.59 -2.71
C LEU A 115 8.09 -27.08 -3.62
N GLU A 116 8.81 -26.20 -4.28
CA GLU A 116 9.98 -26.54 -5.12
C GLU A 116 11.13 -27.14 -4.30
N THR A 117 11.24 -26.75 -3.02
CA THR A 117 12.25 -27.26 -2.09
C THR A 117 11.83 -28.56 -1.39
N MET A 118 10.55 -28.95 -1.49
CA MET A 118 10.00 -30.11 -0.79
C MET A 118 10.55 -31.42 -1.38
N THR A 119 11.36 -32.15 -0.62
CA THR A 119 11.83 -33.50 -1.02
C THR A 119 10.76 -34.54 -0.70
N VAL A 120 10.27 -35.24 -1.72
CA VAL A 120 9.30 -36.33 -1.55
C VAL A 120 10.05 -37.63 -1.26
N GLU A 121 9.92 -38.15 -0.04
CA GLU A 121 10.42 -39.49 0.27
C GLU A 121 9.49 -40.55 -0.33
N PRO A 122 10.02 -41.58 -1.02
CA PRO A 122 9.19 -42.66 -1.53
C PRO A 122 8.54 -43.40 -0.36
N ARG A 123 7.24 -43.68 -0.49
CA ARG A 123 6.50 -44.50 0.47
C ARG A 123 7.12 -45.91 0.51
N LYS A 124 7.57 -46.33 1.70
CA LYS A 124 8.07 -47.69 1.94
C LYS A 124 6.97 -48.73 1.79
#